data_AF-A0A2C1CTB1-F1
#
_entry.id   AF-A0A2C1CTB1-F1
#
_cell.length_a   1.000
_cell.length_b   1.000
_cell.length_c   1.000
_cell.angle_alpha   90.00
_cell.angle_beta   90.00
_cell.angle_gamma   90.00
#
_symmetry.space_group_name_H-M   'P 1'
#
loop_
_entity.id
_entity.type
_entity.pdbx_description
1 polymer ?
#
loop_
_entity_poly.entity_id
_entity_poly.type
_entity_poly.pdbx_seq_one_letter_code
_entity_poly.pdbx_strand_id
1 'polypeptide(L)'
;MSNCKPIDELTIEDLKQNPIWEWAIDEEKNEEHDETWVKPTTITNFTEELHGSIVLGELLLNNGEKFPMMCEIDIETDEVLISSVVYYNVTEDEYIAIEDVVKKVKIPLSIIINLTVNEESKILRFTAHKVDIYKNSIKTNLN
;
A
#
# COMPACT_ATOMS: atom_id res chain seq x y z
N MET A 1 9.33 0.60 -22.42
CA MET A 1 9.83 -0.57 -21.66
C MET A 1 8.85 -0.74 -20.53
N SER A 2 8.20 -1.90 -20.47
CA SER A 2 7.36 -2.22 -19.30
C SER A 2 8.32 -2.31 -18.12
N ASN A 3 8.19 -1.41 -17.15
CA ASN A 3 8.96 -1.45 -15.90
C ASN A 3 8.34 -2.47 -14.93
N CYS A 4 7.82 -3.58 -15.47
CA CYS A 4 7.26 -4.64 -14.65
C CYS A 4 8.39 -5.27 -13.85
N LYS A 5 8.07 -5.67 -12.62
CA LYS A 5 8.97 -6.43 -11.77
C LYS A 5 8.16 -7.32 -10.82
N PRO A 6 8.76 -8.37 -10.25
CA PRO A 6 8.18 -9.10 -9.13
C PRO A 6 7.84 -8.18 -7.95
N ILE A 7 6.76 -8.46 -7.21
CA ILE A 7 6.34 -7.67 -6.05
C ILE A 7 7.40 -7.61 -4.94
N ASP A 8 8.18 -8.67 -4.76
CA ASP A 8 9.27 -8.76 -3.78
C ASP A 8 10.48 -7.89 -4.16
N GLU A 9 10.57 -7.44 -5.42
CA GLU A 9 11.55 -6.45 -5.89
C GLU A 9 11.01 -5.01 -5.90
N LEU A 10 9.73 -4.78 -5.55
CA LEU A 10 9.15 -3.44 -5.47
C LEU A 10 9.69 -2.70 -4.24
N THR A 11 10.20 -1.47 -4.46
CA THR A 11 10.81 -0.67 -3.39
C THR A 11 10.02 0.60 -3.05
N ILE A 12 10.35 1.21 -1.91
CA ILE A 12 9.83 2.53 -1.54
C ILE A 12 10.29 3.61 -2.53
N GLU A 13 11.49 3.48 -3.09
CA GLU A 13 11.99 4.44 -4.08
C GLU A 13 11.22 4.34 -5.40
N ASP A 14 10.84 3.13 -5.83
CA ASP A 14 9.96 2.94 -6.97
C ASP A 14 8.60 3.62 -6.75
N LEU A 15 8.04 3.46 -5.55
CA LEU A 15 6.78 4.07 -5.13
C LEU A 15 6.86 5.60 -4.97
N LYS A 16 8.03 6.15 -4.63
CA LYS A 16 8.25 7.61 -4.65
C LYS A 16 8.28 8.17 -6.07
N GLN A 17 8.77 7.39 -7.03
CA GLN A 17 8.78 7.78 -8.45
C GLN A 17 7.41 7.62 -9.09
N ASN A 18 6.72 6.51 -8.80
CA ASN A 18 5.39 6.19 -9.30
C ASN A 18 4.51 5.77 -8.10
N PRO A 19 3.63 6.66 -7.60
CA PRO A 19 2.89 6.43 -6.35
C PRO A 19 1.91 5.26 -6.33
N ILE A 20 1.54 4.73 -7.51
CA ILE A 20 0.55 3.69 -7.68
C ILE A 20 1.15 2.62 -8.60
N TRP A 21 1.07 1.36 -8.17
CA TRP A 21 1.50 0.18 -8.91
C TRP A 21 0.36 -0.83 -8.95
N GLU A 22 0.09 -1.40 -10.11
CA GLU A 22 -0.99 -2.37 -10.32
C GLU A 22 -0.41 -3.74 -10.67
N TRP A 23 -1.19 -4.79 -10.41
CA TRP A 23 -0.82 -6.15 -10.81
C TRP A 23 -0.73 -6.24 -12.34
N ALA A 24 0.35 -6.84 -12.84
CA ALA A 24 0.64 -6.95 -14.27
C ALA A 24 -0.08 -8.14 -14.93
N ILE A 25 -1.36 -8.36 -14.59
CA ILE A 25 -2.15 -9.54 -15.01
C ILE A 25 -2.32 -9.58 -16.54
N ASP A 26 -2.50 -8.43 -17.19
CA ASP A 26 -2.68 -8.37 -18.65
C ASP A 26 -1.40 -8.71 -19.46
N GLU A 27 -0.24 -8.84 -18.81
CA GLU A 27 1.04 -9.17 -19.43
C GLU A 27 1.31 -10.70 -19.47
N GLU A 28 0.27 -11.52 -19.25
CA GLU A 28 0.25 -13.00 -19.32
C GLU A 28 0.83 -13.61 -20.62
N LYS A 29 1.10 -12.81 -21.66
CA LYS A 29 1.77 -13.27 -22.88
C LYS A 29 3.29 -13.41 -22.74
N ASN A 30 3.87 -12.87 -21.67
CA ASN A 30 5.26 -13.10 -21.34
C ASN A 30 5.36 -14.31 -20.42
N GLU A 31 5.86 -15.45 -20.93
CA GLU A 31 6.03 -16.69 -20.15
C GLU A 31 6.95 -16.54 -18.93
N GLU A 32 7.71 -15.44 -18.83
CA GLU A 32 8.56 -15.10 -17.69
C GLU A 32 7.84 -14.32 -16.57
N HIS A 33 6.69 -13.70 -16.86
CA HIS A 33 5.90 -13.01 -15.84
C HIS A 33 4.91 -13.99 -15.20
N ASP A 34 4.87 -14.02 -13.87
CA ASP A 34 3.85 -14.74 -13.11
C ASP A 34 2.82 -13.77 -12.49
N GLU A 35 1.84 -14.32 -11.77
CA GLU A 35 0.76 -13.57 -11.11
C GLU A 35 1.25 -12.63 -9.99
N THR A 36 2.53 -12.65 -9.64
CA THR A 36 3.14 -11.80 -8.60
C THR A 36 3.82 -10.55 -9.14
N TRP A 37 3.77 -10.34 -10.46
CA TRP A 37 4.39 -9.18 -11.09
C TRP A 37 3.50 -7.94 -10.99
N VAL A 38 4.16 -6.79 -10.84
CA VAL A 38 3.54 -5.48 -10.72
C VAL A 38 4.16 -4.49 -11.70
N LYS A 39 3.41 -3.47 -12.09
CA LYS A 39 3.86 -2.42 -13.00
C LYS A 39 3.40 -1.04 -12.52
N PRO A 40 4.16 0.03 -12.82
CA PRO A 40 3.71 1.37 -12.46
C PRO A 40 2.53 1.76 -13.34
N THR A 41 1.49 2.35 -12.76
CA THR A 41 0.42 2.93 -13.57
C THR A 41 0.83 4.32 -14.09
N THR A 42 0.35 4.67 -15.28
CA THR A 42 0.44 6.05 -15.79
C THR A 42 -0.67 6.94 -15.23
N ILE A 43 -1.64 6.35 -14.53
CA ILE A 43 -2.80 7.04 -13.98
C ILE A 43 -2.43 7.57 -12.59
N THR A 44 -2.58 8.89 -12.40
CA THR A 44 -2.33 9.53 -11.10
C THR A 44 -3.59 9.67 -10.25
N ASN A 45 -4.76 9.45 -10.86
CA ASN A 45 -6.06 9.53 -10.21
C ASN A 45 -6.55 8.13 -9.87
N PHE A 46 -6.63 7.81 -8.58
CA PHE A 46 -7.14 6.53 -8.11
C PHE A 46 -8.66 6.45 -8.33
N THR A 47 -9.10 5.45 -9.08
CA THR A 47 -10.49 5.13 -9.41
C THR A 47 -10.78 3.66 -9.13
N GLU A 48 -12.03 3.23 -9.30
CA GLU A 48 -12.44 1.82 -9.11
C GLU A 48 -11.63 0.82 -9.96
N GLU A 49 -11.13 1.25 -11.11
CA GLU A 49 -10.29 0.42 -12.00
C GLU A 49 -8.92 0.08 -11.40
N LEU A 50 -8.47 0.85 -10.40
CA LEU A 50 -7.19 0.69 -9.73
C LEU A 50 -7.32 -0.07 -8.40
N HIS A 51 -8.46 -0.68 -8.10
CA HIS A 51 -8.63 -1.56 -6.94
C HIS A 51 -7.55 -2.67 -6.92
N GLY A 52 -7.06 -2.98 -5.72
CA GLY A 52 -5.94 -3.87 -5.52
C GLY A 52 -4.57 -3.30 -5.92
N SER A 53 -4.48 -2.00 -6.24
CA SER A 53 -3.18 -1.37 -6.50
C SER A 53 -2.40 -1.14 -5.21
N ILE A 54 -1.08 -1.28 -5.32
CA ILE A 54 -0.10 -0.98 -4.27
C ILE A 54 0.23 0.51 -4.30
N VAL A 55 0.17 1.15 -3.15
CA VAL A 55 0.41 2.60 -3.01
C VAL A 55 1.39 2.91 -1.88
N LEU A 56 2.02 4.09 -1.98
CA LEU A 56 2.90 4.62 -0.95
C LEU A 56 2.11 5.21 0.22
N GLY A 57 2.58 4.96 1.44
CA GLY A 57 2.08 5.61 2.64
C GLY A 57 3.16 5.80 3.71
N GLU A 58 2.72 6.30 4.85
CA GLU A 58 3.52 6.47 6.07
C GLU A 58 2.83 5.73 7.23
N LEU A 59 3.56 4.83 7.88
CA LEU A 59 3.16 4.17 9.12
C LEU A 59 3.72 4.98 10.30
N LEU A 60 2.85 5.39 11.21
CA LEU A 60 3.19 6.07 12.46
C LEU A 60 2.91 5.14 13.64
N LEU A 61 3.98 4.82 14.37
CA LEU A 61 3.90 4.05 15.61
C LEU A 61 3.58 4.98 16.80
N ASN A 62 3.00 4.41 17.86
CA ASN A 62 2.64 5.15 19.08
C ASN A 62 3.81 5.78 19.84
N ASN A 63 5.04 5.36 19.57
CA ASN A 63 6.25 5.97 20.13
C ASN A 63 6.73 7.18 19.31
N GLY A 64 6.03 7.55 18.24
CA GLY A 64 6.34 8.67 17.36
C GLY A 64 7.24 8.31 16.17
N GLU A 65 7.69 7.05 16.07
CA GLU A 65 8.48 6.59 14.93
C GLU A 65 7.62 6.51 13.66
N LYS A 66 8.23 6.89 12.54
CA LYS A 66 7.61 6.95 11.21
C LYS A 66 8.38 6.07 10.25
N PHE A 67 7.66 5.26 9.49
CA PHE A 67 8.22 4.38 8.49
C PHE A 67 7.51 4.57 7.16
N PRO A 68 8.23 4.71 6.04
CA PRO A 68 7.59 4.59 4.75
C PRO A 68 7.06 3.16 4.60
N MET A 69 5.90 3.03 3.97
CA MET A 69 5.25 1.74 3.79
C MET A 69 4.58 1.67 2.43
N MET A 70 4.30 0.44 2.02
CA MET A 70 3.42 0.14 0.90
C MET A 70 2.25 -0.68 1.38
N CYS A 71 1.11 -0.48 0.74
CA CYS A 71 -0.11 -1.20 1.03
C CYS A 71 -0.95 -1.34 -0.22
N GLU A 72 -1.74 -2.40 -0.27
CA GLU A 72 -2.78 -2.57 -1.25
C GLU A 72 -4.07 -1.91 -0.75
N ILE A 73 -4.75 -1.16 -1.62
CA ILE A 73 -5.97 -0.44 -1.28
C ILE A 73 -7.12 -0.70 -2.25
N ASP A 74 -8.33 -0.63 -1.69
CA ASP A 74 -9.59 -0.67 -2.42
C ASP A 74 -10.47 0.52 -2.02
N ILE A 75 -11.23 1.06 -2.97
CA ILE A 75 -12.16 2.18 -2.72
C ILE A 75 -13.60 1.70 -2.92
N GLU A 76 -14.30 1.47 -1.83
CA GLU A 76 -15.75 1.34 -1.87
C GLU A 76 -16.41 2.72 -1.83
N THR A 77 -17.70 2.81 -2.16
CA THR A 77 -18.47 4.06 -2.38
C THR A 77 -18.03 5.24 -1.51
N ASP A 78 -17.88 5.05 -0.20
CA ASP A 78 -17.45 6.08 0.75
C ASP A 78 -16.31 5.63 1.69
N GLU A 79 -15.77 4.41 1.51
CA GLU A 79 -14.75 3.81 2.38
C GLU A 79 -13.52 3.42 1.58
N VAL A 80 -12.34 3.60 2.16
CA VAL A 80 -11.09 3.04 1.64
C VAL A 80 -10.66 1.92 2.57
N LEU A 81 -10.31 0.76 2.00
CA LEU A 81 -9.81 -0.40 2.72
C LEU A 81 -8.33 -0.60 2.42
N ILE A 82 -7.59 -1.08 3.41
CA ILE A 82 -6.22 -1.58 3.27
C ILE A 82 -6.24 -3.08 3.55
N SER A 83 -5.77 -3.88 2.59
CA SER A 83 -5.73 -5.35 2.67
C SER A 83 -4.35 -5.90 3.07
N SER A 84 -3.28 -5.12 2.89
CA SER A 84 -1.91 -5.47 3.26
C SER A 84 -1.11 -4.25 3.68
N VAL A 85 -0.19 -4.38 4.64
CA VAL A 85 0.72 -3.29 5.04
C VAL A 85 2.12 -3.85 5.26
N VAL A 86 3.07 -3.36 4.47
CA VAL A 86 4.49 -3.67 4.59
C VAL A 86 5.26 -2.38 4.75
N TYR A 87 5.93 -2.19 5.87
CA TYR A 87 6.76 -1.00 6.12
C TYR A 87 8.23 -1.31 5.92
N TYR A 88 8.98 -0.31 5.50
CA TYR A 88 10.43 -0.42 5.33
C TYR A 88 11.15 0.06 6.59
N ASN A 89 11.88 -0.85 7.23
CA ASN A 89 12.76 -0.53 8.36
C ASN A 89 14.13 -0.09 7.84
N VAL A 90 14.32 1.23 7.76
CA VAL A 90 15.58 1.85 7.29
C VAL A 90 16.80 1.42 8.13
N THR A 91 16.62 1.07 9.40
CA THR A 91 17.74 0.67 10.28
C THR A 91 18.24 -0.74 9.97
N GLU A 92 17.32 -1.63 9.60
CA GLU A 92 17.62 -3.05 9.33
C GLU A 92 17.76 -3.33 7.82
N ASP A 93 17.41 -2.37 6.95
CA ASP A 93 17.35 -2.53 5.48
C ASP A 93 16.41 -3.66 5.06
N GLU A 94 15.25 -3.74 5.73
CA GLU A 94 14.29 -4.84 5.57
C GLU A 94 12.85 -4.34 5.44
N TYR A 95 12.07 -5.07 4.64
CA TYR A 95 10.62 -4.92 4.53
C TYR A 95 9.93 -5.83 5.54
N ILE A 96 9.06 -5.25 6.35
CA ILE A 96 8.40 -5.94 7.45
C ILE A 96 6.89 -5.82 7.29
N ALA A 97 6.22 -6.97 7.16
CA ALA A 97 4.77 -7.02 7.19
C ALA A 97 4.27 -6.70 8.61
N ILE A 98 3.27 -5.81 8.72
CA ILE A 98 2.82 -5.36 10.04
C ILE A 98 2.21 -6.51 10.86
N GLU A 99 1.63 -7.49 10.18
CA GLU A 99 1.05 -8.69 10.79
C GLU A 99 2.07 -9.54 11.57
N ASP A 100 3.32 -9.58 11.12
CA ASP A 100 4.39 -10.35 11.75
C ASP A 100 4.84 -9.72 13.08
N VAL A 101 4.71 -8.40 13.18
CA VAL A 101 5.17 -7.62 14.35
C VAL A 101 4.03 -7.05 15.20
N VAL A 102 2.76 -7.27 14.81
CA VAL A 102 1.57 -6.73 15.49
C VAL A 102 1.50 -7.04 16.99
N LYS A 103 2.13 -8.14 17.44
CA LYS A 103 2.19 -8.53 18.87
C LYS A 103 3.23 -7.73 19.66
N LYS A 104 4.21 -7.12 18.98
CA LYS A 104 5.36 -6.41 19.56
C LYS A 104 5.16 -4.89 19.52
N VAL A 105 4.39 -4.39 18.55
CA VAL A 105 4.09 -2.95 18.43
C VAL A 105 2.94 -2.53 19.33
N LYS A 106 3.00 -1.28 19.82
CA LYS A 106 1.92 -0.68 20.59
C LYS A 106 0.82 -0.19 19.64
N ILE A 107 -0.41 -0.61 19.91
CA ILE A 107 -1.63 -0.32 19.13
C ILE A 107 -2.45 0.80 19.80
N PRO A 108 -3.24 1.61 19.06
CA PRO A 108 -3.46 1.58 17.60
C PRO A 108 -2.31 2.16 16.79
N LEU A 109 -2.17 1.68 15.55
CA LEU A 109 -1.25 2.29 14.58
C LEU A 109 -1.99 3.36 13.79
N SER A 110 -1.25 4.36 13.31
CA SER A 110 -1.78 5.33 12.37
C SER A 110 -1.12 5.14 11.01
N ILE A 111 -1.92 5.08 9.95
CA ILE A 111 -1.42 5.00 8.57
C ILE A 111 -1.93 6.24 7.85
N ILE A 112 -1.04 6.88 7.10
CA ILE A 112 -1.34 8.07 6.31
C ILE A 112 -0.97 7.80 4.86
N ILE A 113 -1.93 7.99 3.97
CA ILE A 113 -1.74 7.82 2.53
C ILE A 113 -2.16 9.13 1.85
N ASN A 114 -1.31 9.63 0.95
CA ASN A 114 -1.63 10.79 0.13
C ASN A 114 -1.87 10.32 -1.30
N LEU A 115 -3.10 10.46 -1.77
CA LEU A 115 -3.51 10.03 -3.10
C LEU A 115 -4.44 11.06 -3.72
N THR A 116 -4.46 11.12 -5.04
CA THR A 116 -5.54 11.79 -5.76
C THR A 116 -6.63 10.75 -6.00
N VAL A 117 -7.84 11.00 -5.50
CA VAL A 117 -9.00 10.13 -5.67
C VAL A 117 -10.11 10.97 -6.28
N ASN A 118 -10.72 10.51 -7.37
CA ASN A 118 -11.77 11.24 -8.09
C ASN A 118 -11.39 12.70 -8.38
N GLU A 119 -10.18 12.92 -8.88
CA GLU A 119 -9.58 14.21 -9.24
C GLU A 119 -9.25 15.13 -8.05
N GLU A 120 -9.48 14.69 -6.81
CA GLU A 120 -9.17 15.45 -5.60
C GLU A 120 -8.00 14.85 -4.83
N SER A 121 -7.04 15.68 -4.43
CA SER A 121 -5.98 15.27 -3.51
C SER A 121 -6.55 15.04 -2.11
N LYS A 122 -6.48 13.79 -1.64
CA LYS A 122 -6.96 13.37 -0.32
C LYS A 122 -5.80 12.88 0.55
N ILE A 123 -5.92 13.17 1.85
CA ILE A 123 -5.07 12.61 2.90
C ILE A 123 -5.91 11.58 3.65
N LEU A 124 -5.72 10.32 3.33
CA LEU A 124 -6.42 9.21 3.97
C LEU A 124 -5.73 8.89 5.28
N ARG A 125 -6.50 8.79 6.37
CA ARG A 125 -5.98 8.58 7.72
C ARG A 125 -6.65 7.36 8.33
N PHE A 126 -5.89 6.29 8.46
CA PHE A 126 -6.38 5.05 9.04
C PHE A 126 -5.91 4.94 10.49
N THR A 127 -6.77 4.34 11.31
CA THR A 127 -6.42 3.88 12.65
C THR A 127 -6.58 2.37 12.68
N ALA A 128 -5.49 1.64 12.87
CA ALA A 128 -5.50 0.19 12.83
C ALA A 128 -5.33 -0.39 14.23
N HIS A 129 -6.36 -1.09 14.71
CA HIS A 129 -6.27 -1.94 15.88
C HIS A 129 -5.75 -3.32 15.51
N LYS A 130 -5.32 -4.08 16.53
CA LYS A 130 -4.80 -5.44 16.37
C LYS A 130 -5.77 -6.37 15.62
N VAL A 131 -7.07 -6.23 15.87
CA VAL A 131 -8.10 -7.04 15.20
C VAL A 131 -8.26 -6.67 13.73
N ASP A 132 -8.09 -5.40 13.38
CA ASP A 132 -8.23 -4.91 12.00
C ASP A 132 -7.09 -5.44 11.14
N ILE A 133 -5.87 -5.46 11.69
CA ILE A 133 -4.69 -6.02 11.03
C ILE A 133 -4.87 -7.52 10.78
N TYR A 134 -5.30 -8.31 11.77
CA TYR A 134 -5.49 -9.75 11.57
C TYR A 134 -6.63 -10.11 10.62
N LYS A 135 -7.58 -9.20 10.42
CA LYS A 135 -8.73 -9.43 9.54
C LYS A 135 -8.55 -8.80 8.17
N ASN A 136 -7.44 -8.12 7.92
CA ASN A 136 -7.22 -7.30 6.73
C ASN A 136 -8.40 -6.35 6.48
N SER A 137 -8.89 -5.73 7.55
CA SER A 137 -10.09 -4.88 7.54
C SER A 137 -9.80 -3.47 8.04
N ILE A 138 -8.59 -2.97 7.78
CA ILE A 138 -8.19 -1.60 8.12
C ILE A 138 -8.92 -0.68 7.16
N LYS A 139 -9.70 0.27 7.68
CA LYS A 139 -10.52 1.14 6.83
C LYS A 139 -10.60 2.57 7.35
N THR A 140 -10.91 3.48 6.43
CA THR A 140 -11.23 4.88 6.71
C THR A 140 -12.35 5.35 5.77
N ASN A 141 -13.01 6.45 6.11
CA ASN A 141 -13.92 7.11 5.18
C ASN A 141 -13.15 8.00 4.19
N LEU A 142 -13.73 8.20 3.01
CA LEU A 142 -13.21 9.09 1.96
C LEU A 142 -13.57 10.58 2.19
N ASN A 143 -14.41 10.86 3.21
CA ASN A 143 -14.95 12.18 3.56
C ASN A 143 -13.95 13.12 4.24
#